data_AF-A0A1I2IVE6-F1
#
_entry.id   AF-A0A1I2IVE6-F1
#
_cell.length_a   1.000
_cell.length_b   1.000
_cell.length_c   1.000
_cell.angle_alpha   90.00
_cell.angle_beta   90.00
_cell.angle_gamma   90.00
#
_symmetry.space_group_name_H-M   'P 1'
#
loop_
_entity.id
_entity.type
_entity.pdbx_description
1 polymer ?
#
loop_
_entity_poly.entity_id
_entity_poly.type
_entity_poly.pdbx_seq_one_letter_code
_entity_poly.pdbx_strand_id
1 'polypeptide(L)'
;MPPRTTPTERQKRLGAELRKMRTAAGMSADQAAGLLGLDRAKISNIETGIRTINPERLRTLACNCDCSDPAYVEALVAMAQPGGRGWWERYRGSLPSSLLDIAELESYAVRMRTAHTIHIPGVLQTSDHALELFRAVLPTLPESEVALRLAYRVERQQVLVPHQATFALFTTSRRRSSAACLFRQMM
;
A
#
# COMPACT_ATOMS: atom_id res chain seq x y z
N MET A 1 25.53 1.50 4.46
CA MET A 1 24.13 1.21 4.86
C MET A 1 23.68 -0.01 4.07
N PRO A 2 23.30 -1.13 4.71
CA PRO A 2 22.84 -2.29 3.97
C PRO A 2 21.60 -1.92 3.13
N PRO A 3 21.47 -2.45 1.90
CA PRO A 3 20.34 -2.12 1.03
C PRO A 3 19.03 -2.58 1.67
N ARG A 4 17.95 -1.83 1.45
CA ARG A 4 16.58 -2.11 1.91
C ARG A 4 16.21 -3.56 1.55
N THR A 5 16.20 -4.47 2.52
CA THR A 5 15.88 -5.89 2.29
C THR A 5 14.37 -6.14 2.18
N THR A 6 13.55 -5.25 2.73
CA THR A 6 12.09 -5.36 2.68
C THR A 6 11.52 -4.17 1.91
N PRO A 7 11.00 -4.37 0.68
CA PRO A 7 10.33 -3.32 -0.06
C PRO A 7 9.00 -2.99 0.62
N THR A 8 8.66 -1.70 0.63
CA THR A 8 7.34 -1.22 1.08
C THR A 8 6.22 -1.74 0.18
N GLU A 9 5.00 -1.81 0.67
CA GLU A 9 3.85 -2.22 -0.17
C GLU A 9 3.64 -1.29 -1.36
N ARG A 10 3.94 0.02 -1.23
CA ARG A 10 3.95 0.97 -2.37
C ARG A 10 4.95 0.55 -3.44
N GLN A 11 6.17 0.16 -3.05
CA GLN A 11 7.20 -0.30 -3.99
C GLN A 11 6.82 -1.63 -4.64
N LYS A 12 6.26 -2.57 -3.87
CA LYS A 12 5.76 -3.85 -4.42
C LYS A 12 4.64 -3.62 -5.42
N ARG A 13 3.69 -2.73 -5.11
CA ARG A 13 2.61 -2.34 -6.02
C ARG A 13 3.14 -1.77 -7.32
N LEU A 14 4.10 -0.83 -7.24
CA LEU A 14 4.75 -0.28 -8.43
C LEU A 14 5.40 -1.39 -9.27
N GLY A 15 6.21 -2.25 -8.63
CA GLY A 15 6.86 -3.36 -9.32
C GLY A 15 5.88 -4.33 -9.99
N ALA A 16 4.77 -4.64 -9.33
CA ALA A 16 3.72 -5.48 -9.86
C ALA A 16 3.02 -4.85 -11.09
N GLU A 17 2.70 -3.56 -11.04
CA GLU A 17 2.10 -2.85 -12.18
C GLU A 17 3.08 -2.73 -13.37
N LEU A 18 4.37 -2.52 -13.11
CA LEU A 18 5.40 -2.54 -14.16
C LEU A 18 5.53 -3.92 -14.81
N ARG A 19 5.56 -4.99 -14.00
CA ARG A 19 5.56 -6.36 -14.50
C ARG A 19 4.32 -6.64 -15.34
N LYS A 20 3.15 -6.24 -14.85
CA LYS A 20 1.86 -6.41 -15.54
C LYS A 20 1.86 -5.71 -16.90
N MET A 21 2.26 -4.44 -16.95
CA MET A 21 2.40 -3.67 -18.18
C MET A 21 3.33 -4.36 -19.18
N ARG A 22 4.52 -4.78 -18.72
CA ARG A 22 5.49 -5.50 -19.56
C ARG A 22 4.90 -6.81 -20.11
N THR A 23 4.28 -7.62 -19.26
CA THR A 23 3.72 -8.91 -19.68
C THR A 23 2.50 -8.77 -20.59
N ALA A 24 1.70 -7.71 -20.41
CA ALA A 24 0.57 -7.43 -21.28
C ALA A 24 1.02 -7.08 -22.71
N ALA A 25 2.19 -6.45 -22.86
CA ALA A 25 2.82 -6.17 -24.14
C ALA A 25 3.58 -7.39 -24.74
N GLY A 26 3.54 -8.55 -24.09
CA GLY A 26 4.30 -9.73 -24.53
C GLY A 26 5.83 -9.61 -24.41
N MET A 27 6.33 -8.56 -23.74
CA MET A 27 7.76 -8.29 -23.63
C MET A 27 8.41 -9.16 -22.55
N SER A 28 9.52 -9.82 -22.88
CA SER A 28 10.29 -10.61 -21.92
C SER A 28 11.12 -9.72 -20.98
N ALA A 29 11.54 -10.26 -19.84
CA ALA A 29 12.42 -9.53 -18.92
C ALA A 29 13.78 -9.19 -19.56
N ASP A 30 14.29 -10.04 -20.46
CA ASP A 30 15.55 -9.82 -21.18
C ASP A 30 15.41 -8.73 -22.24
N GLN A 31 14.28 -8.68 -22.94
CA GLN A 31 13.96 -7.59 -23.87
C GLN A 31 13.86 -6.24 -23.16
N ALA A 32 13.15 -6.20 -22.02
CA ALA A 32 13.07 -5.01 -21.19
C ALA A 32 14.44 -4.58 -20.63
N ALA A 33 15.29 -5.54 -20.25
CA ALA A 33 16.65 -5.28 -19.82
C ALA A 33 17.48 -4.62 -20.93
N GLY A 34 17.45 -5.18 -22.14
CA GLY A 34 18.11 -4.60 -23.32
C GLY A 34 17.60 -3.20 -23.64
N LEU A 35 16.29 -2.99 -23.63
CA LEU A 35 15.66 -1.70 -23.89
C LEU A 35 16.12 -0.62 -22.91
N LEU A 36 16.21 -0.95 -21.61
CA LEU A 36 16.53 0.01 -20.55
C LEU A 36 18.03 0.13 -20.27
N GLY A 37 18.88 -0.63 -20.97
CA GLY A 37 20.32 -0.71 -20.69
C GLY A 37 20.62 -1.29 -19.31
N LEU A 38 19.81 -2.26 -18.88
CA LEU A 38 19.89 -2.93 -17.57
C LEU A 38 20.18 -4.41 -17.74
N ASP A 39 20.50 -5.08 -16.64
CA ASP A 39 20.58 -6.54 -16.59
C ASP A 39 19.22 -7.14 -16.16
N ARG A 40 19.00 -8.41 -16.51
CA ARG A 40 17.77 -9.15 -16.17
C ARG A 40 17.49 -9.15 -14.67
N ALA A 41 18.53 -9.23 -13.84
CA ALA A 41 18.40 -9.24 -12.38
C ALA A 41 17.88 -7.90 -11.84
N LYS A 42 18.31 -6.77 -12.43
CA LYS A 42 17.82 -5.42 -12.12
C LYS A 42 16.36 -5.26 -12.53
N ILE A 43 15.95 -5.77 -13.68
CA ILE A 43 14.52 -5.79 -14.06
C ILE A 43 13.71 -6.55 -13.01
N SER A 44 14.14 -7.75 -12.64
CA SER A 44 13.47 -8.55 -11.58
C SER A 44 13.41 -7.80 -10.24
N ASN A 45 14.50 -7.13 -9.85
CA ASN A 45 14.53 -6.34 -8.61
C ASN A 45 13.61 -5.11 -8.66
N ILE A 46 13.41 -4.51 -9.84
CA ILE A 46 12.45 -3.43 -10.03
C ILE A 46 11.02 -3.96 -9.92
N GLU A 47 10.74 -5.10 -10.56
CA GLU A 47 9.41 -5.73 -10.54
C GLU A 47 9.01 -6.29 -9.18
N THR A 48 9.98 -6.61 -8.33
CA THR A 48 9.75 -7.02 -6.93
C THR A 48 9.74 -5.85 -5.95
N GLY A 49 9.98 -4.62 -6.42
CA GLY A 49 10.00 -3.40 -5.61
C GLY A 49 11.28 -3.19 -4.80
N ILE A 50 12.27 -4.09 -4.89
CA ILE A 50 13.56 -3.99 -4.18
C ILE A 50 14.35 -2.78 -4.69
N ARG A 51 14.27 -2.50 -6.00
CA ARG A 51 14.92 -1.36 -6.65
C ARG A 51 13.89 -0.39 -7.21
N THR A 52 14.13 0.89 -7.02
CA THR A 52 13.33 1.95 -7.64
C THR A 52 13.72 2.14 -9.09
N ILE A 53 12.75 2.41 -9.95
CA ILE A 53 12.97 2.78 -11.35
C ILE A 53 13.02 4.31 -11.48
N ASN A 54 13.89 4.82 -12.37
CA ASN A 54 13.90 6.24 -12.72
C ASN A 54 12.61 6.56 -13.54
N PRO A 55 11.87 7.65 -13.23
CA PRO A 55 10.78 8.16 -14.06
C PRO A 55 11.01 8.11 -15.58
N GLU A 56 12.19 8.48 -16.06
CA GLU A 56 12.51 8.45 -17.50
C GLU A 56 12.49 7.02 -18.05
N ARG A 57 13.15 6.09 -17.37
CA ARG A 57 13.15 4.67 -17.75
C ARG A 57 11.76 4.05 -17.69
N LEU A 58 10.93 4.48 -16.74
CA LEU A 58 9.54 4.05 -16.65
C LEU A 58 8.76 4.49 -17.89
N ARG A 59 8.88 5.76 -18.29
CA ARG A 59 8.25 6.28 -19.51
C ARG A 59 8.75 5.55 -20.76
N THR A 60 10.06 5.31 -20.88
CA THR A 60 10.63 4.50 -21.97
C THR A 60 10.00 3.11 -22.03
N LEU A 61 9.90 2.43 -20.88
CA LEU A 61 9.26 1.11 -20.82
C LEU A 61 7.80 1.18 -21.25
N ALA A 62 7.03 2.16 -20.75
CA ALA A 62 5.62 2.32 -21.08
C ALA A 62 5.39 2.57 -22.58
N CYS A 63 6.20 3.45 -23.19
CA CYS A 63 6.13 3.71 -24.63
C CYS A 63 6.40 2.46 -25.48
N ASN A 64 7.34 1.60 -25.07
CA ASN A 64 7.67 0.37 -25.79
C ASN A 64 6.74 -0.81 -25.45
N CYS A 65 5.85 -0.65 -24.47
CA CYS A 65 4.81 -1.62 -24.14
C CYS A 65 3.45 -1.23 -24.75
N ASP A 66 3.42 -0.24 -25.67
CA ASP A 66 2.20 0.31 -26.28
C ASP A 66 1.13 0.71 -25.25
N CYS A 67 1.55 1.21 -24.09
CA CYS A 67 0.63 1.67 -23.06
C CYS A 67 0.03 3.02 -23.49
N SER A 68 -1.22 3.00 -23.96
CA SER A 68 -1.93 4.17 -24.49
C SER A 68 -2.62 5.05 -23.44
N ASP A 69 -2.54 4.70 -22.16
CA ASP A 69 -3.14 5.47 -21.06
C ASP A 69 -2.09 6.38 -20.40
N PRO A 70 -2.02 7.68 -20.79
CA PRO A 70 -1.06 8.61 -20.21
C PRO A 70 -1.32 8.88 -18.72
N ALA A 71 -2.58 8.82 -18.27
CA ALA A 71 -2.91 9.03 -16.86
C ALA A 71 -2.38 7.89 -15.99
N TYR A 72 -2.46 6.65 -16.48
CA TYR A 72 -1.85 5.50 -15.82
C TYR A 72 -0.33 5.62 -15.73
N VAL A 73 0.34 5.99 -16.83
CA VAL A 73 1.81 6.16 -16.83
C VAL A 73 2.24 7.25 -15.85
N GLU A 74 1.59 8.41 -15.86
CA GLU A 74 1.92 9.49 -14.93
C GLU A 74 1.62 9.12 -13.47
N ALA A 75 0.58 8.33 -13.20
CA ALA A 75 0.33 7.79 -11.87
C ALA A 75 1.46 6.83 -11.40
N LEU A 76 1.99 5.99 -12.29
CA LEU A 76 3.14 5.13 -11.98
C LEU A 76 4.42 5.95 -11.80
N VAL A 77 4.63 7.00 -12.58
CA VAL A 77 5.77 7.92 -12.40
C VAL A 77 5.69 8.62 -11.05
N ALA A 78 4.52 9.16 -10.68
CA ALA A 78 4.31 9.75 -9.36
C ALA A 78 4.55 8.73 -8.22
N MET A 79 4.20 7.46 -8.44
CA MET A 79 4.49 6.37 -7.52
C MET A 79 5.99 6.03 -7.43
N ALA A 80 6.73 6.14 -8.54
CA ALA A 80 8.17 5.90 -8.60
C ALA A 80 8.99 7.01 -7.96
N GLN A 81 8.48 8.23 -7.95
CA GLN A 81 9.13 9.34 -7.27
C GLN A 81 9.20 9.08 -5.75
N PRO A 82 10.32 9.46 -5.10
CA PRO A 82 10.39 9.46 -3.65
C PRO A 82 9.35 10.46 -3.14
N GLY A 83 8.25 9.94 -2.60
CA GLY A 83 7.29 10.77 -1.90
C GLY A 83 7.96 11.47 -0.71
N GLY A 84 7.37 12.57 -0.25
CA GLY A 84 7.73 13.12 1.06
C GLY A 84 7.72 12.02 2.11
N ARG A 85 8.65 12.07 3.07
CA ARG A 85 8.70 11.08 4.14
C ARG A 85 7.39 11.15 4.91
N GLY A 86 6.54 10.13 4.76
CA GLY A 86 5.29 10.04 5.50
C GLY A 86 5.57 10.04 6.99
N TRP A 87 4.62 10.50 7.79
CA TRP A 87 4.76 10.60 9.25
C TRP A 87 5.14 9.26 9.89
N TRP A 88 4.73 8.14 9.29
CA TRP A 88 5.05 6.77 9.74
C TRP A 88 6.54 6.44 9.66
N GLU A 89 7.33 7.13 8.83
CA GLU A 89 8.77 6.90 8.71
C GLU A 89 9.53 7.10 10.03
N ARG A 90 8.99 7.91 10.95
CA ARG A 90 9.59 8.11 12.28
C ARG A 90 9.62 6.84 13.13
N TYR A 91 8.74 5.87 12.85
CA TYR A 91 8.65 4.61 13.59
C TYR A 91 9.50 3.50 12.96
N ARG A 92 10.22 3.80 11.87
CA ARG A 92 11.06 2.83 11.18
C ARG A 92 12.17 2.33 12.11
N GLY A 93 12.25 1.00 12.26
CA GLY A 93 13.19 0.34 13.16
C GLY A 93 12.67 0.15 14.59
N SER A 94 11.59 0.85 14.97
CA SER A 94 10.95 0.68 16.29
C SER A 94 9.66 -0.13 16.21
N LEU A 95 8.95 -0.09 15.08
CA LEU A 95 7.78 -0.92 14.81
C LEU A 95 8.01 -1.89 13.64
N PRO A 96 7.28 -3.03 13.60
CA PRO A 96 7.27 -3.91 12.44
C PRO A 96 6.95 -3.16 11.16
N SER A 97 7.66 -3.47 10.07
CA SER A 97 7.49 -2.78 8.77
C SER A 97 6.07 -2.88 8.23
N SER A 98 5.39 -4.01 8.49
CA SER A 98 4.01 -4.24 8.08
C SER A 98 3.02 -3.23 8.67
N LEU A 99 3.29 -2.67 9.85
CA LEU A 99 2.47 -1.57 10.37
C LEU A 99 2.69 -0.31 9.54
N LEU A 100 3.94 0.02 9.24
CA LEU A 100 4.26 1.21 8.43
C LEU A 100 3.66 1.12 7.03
N ASP A 101 3.68 -0.08 6.44
CA ASP A 101 3.05 -0.37 5.16
C ASP A 101 1.54 -0.08 5.20
N ILE A 102 0.84 -0.44 6.28
CA ILE A 102 -0.58 -0.12 6.44
C ILE A 102 -0.80 1.40 6.46
N ALA A 103 -0.01 2.16 7.24
CA ALA A 103 -0.14 3.62 7.29
C ALA A 103 0.13 4.27 5.93
N GLU A 104 1.14 3.80 5.21
CA GLU A 104 1.44 4.29 3.86
C GLU A 104 0.28 4.02 2.90
N LEU A 105 -0.24 2.80 2.89
CA LEU A 105 -1.38 2.42 2.05
C LEU A 105 -2.63 3.24 2.37
N GLU A 106 -2.96 3.40 3.66
CA GLU A 106 -4.09 4.19 4.12
C GLU A 106 -3.92 5.67 3.72
N SER A 107 -2.71 6.25 3.86
CA SER A 107 -2.44 7.67 3.56
C SER A 107 -2.53 8.04 2.08
N TYR A 108 -2.19 7.11 1.18
CA TYR A 108 -2.29 7.34 -0.28
C TYR A 108 -3.60 6.82 -0.88
N ALA A 109 -4.50 6.27 -0.06
CA ALA A 109 -5.76 5.72 -0.53
C ALA A 109 -6.79 6.83 -0.78
N VAL A 110 -7.30 6.90 -2.00
CA VAL A 110 -8.48 7.74 -2.32
C VAL A 110 -9.75 7.15 -1.69
N ARG A 111 -9.81 5.81 -1.60
CA ARG A 111 -10.93 5.08 -0.99
C ARG A 111 -10.41 3.83 -0.31
N MET A 112 -10.95 3.53 0.86
CA MET A 112 -10.69 2.29 1.58
C MET A 112 -11.97 1.47 1.72
N ARG A 113 -11.85 0.17 1.47
CA ARG A 113 -12.88 -0.83 1.75
C ARG A 113 -12.22 -1.91 2.57
N THR A 114 -12.79 -2.20 3.72
CA THR A 114 -12.28 -3.26 4.60
C THR A 114 -13.44 -4.10 5.13
N ALA A 115 -13.15 -5.39 5.32
CA ALA A 115 -14.06 -6.36 5.90
C ALA A 115 -13.38 -6.98 7.11
N HIS A 116 -14.00 -6.85 8.28
CA HIS A 116 -13.49 -7.42 9.52
C HIS A 116 -14.57 -8.31 10.15
N THR A 117 -14.18 -9.50 10.58
CA THR A 117 -15.09 -10.48 11.17
C THR A 117 -15.05 -10.48 12.70
N ILE A 118 -13.90 -10.17 13.29
CA ILE A 118 -13.65 -10.37 14.73
C ILE A 118 -13.39 -9.05 15.46
N HIS A 119 -12.68 -8.11 14.83
CA HIS A 119 -12.24 -6.86 15.49
C HIS A 119 -12.70 -5.64 14.72
N ILE A 120 -12.92 -4.54 15.45
CA ILE A 120 -13.18 -3.23 14.87
C ILE A 120 -11.94 -2.81 14.04
N PRO A 121 -12.09 -2.23 12.83
CA PRO A 121 -10.96 -1.73 12.06
C PRO A 121 -10.10 -0.78 12.87
N GLY A 122 -8.77 -0.92 12.80
CA GLY A 122 -7.83 -0.19 13.65
C GLY A 122 -8.03 1.33 13.67
N VAL A 123 -8.31 1.94 12.51
CA VAL A 123 -8.56 3.38 12.41
C VAL A 123 -9.85 3.82 13.11
N LEU A 124 -10.80 2.91 13.36
CA LEU A 124 -12.07 3.17 14.06
C LEU A 124 -12.04 2.79 15.56
N GLN A 125 -10.92 2.29 16.07
CA GLN A 125 -10.78 1.90 17.48
C GLN A 125 -10.57 3.14 18.35
N THR A 126 -11.19 3.21 19.54
CA THR A 126 -10.80 4.21 20.54
C THR A 126 -9.42 3.88 21.13
N SER A 127 -8.76 4.85 21.75
CA SER A 127 -7.48 4.63 22.45
C SER A 127 -7.58 3.51 23.49
N ASP A 128 -8.65 3.49 24.30
CA ASP A 128 -8.88 2.47 25.32
C ASP A 128 -9.06 1.08 24.70
N HIS A 129 -9.84 0.99 23.61
CA HIS A 129 -10.03 -0.28 22.90
C HIS A 129 -8.72 -0.80 22.31
N ALA A 130 -7.92 0.08 21.71
CA ALA A 130 -6.63 -0.29 21.14
C ALA A 130 -5.64 -0.73 22.23
N LEU A 131 -5.64 -0.06 23.39
CA LEU A 131 -4.79 -0.40 24.54
C LEU A 131 -5.09 -1.82 25.04
N GLU A 132 -6.36 -2.13 25.31
CA GLU A 132 -6.77 -3.45 25.77
C GLU A 132 -6.47 -4.53 24.73
N LEU A 133 -6.67 -4.23 23.44
CA LEU A 133 -6.33 -5.15 22.36
C LEU A 133 -4.83 -5.44 22.32
N PHE A 134 -3.96 -4.43 22.50
CA PHE A 134 -2.51 -4.64 22.51
C PHE A 134 -2.03 -5.41 23.75
N ARG A 135 -2.65 -5.21 24.91
CA ARG A 135 -2.35 -5.98 26.13
C ARG A 135 -2.78 -7.44 26.05
N ALA A 136 -3.83 -7.72 25.28
CA ALA A 136 -4.33 -9.08 25.06
C ALA A 136 -3.52 -9.90 24.02
N VAL A 137 -2.54 -9.29 23.35
CA VAL A 137 -1.69 -9.99 22.36
C VAL A 137 -0.85 -11.06 23.04
N LEU A 138 -0.72 -12.23 22.39
CA LEU A 138 0.18 -13.31 22.80
C LEU A 138 1.25 -13.56 21.72
N PRO A 139 2.55 -13.62 22.09
CA PRO A 139 3.09 -13.36 23.42
C PRO A 139 2.87 -11.91 23.86
N THR A 140 2.80 -11.70 25.18
CA THR A 140 2.56 -10.37 25.76
C THR A 140 3.63 -9.38 25.31
N LEU A 141 3.18 -8.23 24.85
CA LEU A 141 4.05 -7.15 24.42
C LEU A 141 4.63 -6.41 25.65
N PRO A 142 5.90 -5.99 25.62
CA PRO A 142 6.43 -5.07 26.62
C PRO A 142 5.62 -3.76 26.64
N GLU A 143 5.43 -3.15 27.81
CA GLU A 143 4.66 -1.91 27.95
C GLU A 143 5.19 -0.76 27.08
N SER A 144 6.51 -0.71 26.85
CA SER A 144 7.12 0.26 25.93
C SER A 144 6.66 0.07 24.48
N GLU A 145 6.46 -1.17 24.04
CA GLU A 145 5.94 -1.48 22.71
C GLU A 145 4.43 -1.22 22.62
N VAL A 146 3.68 -1.52 23.69
CA VAL A 146 2.25 -1.18 23.78
C VAL A 146 2.05 0.33 23.62
N ALA A 147 2.81 1.14 24.37
CA ALA A 147 2.75 2.60 24.28
C ALA A 147 3.10 3.10 22.86
N LEU A 148 4.13 2.52 22.23
CA LEU A 148 4.54 2.90 20.87
C LEU A 148 3.47 2.56 19.82
N ARG A 149 2.87 1.36 19.91
CA ARG A 149 1.79 0.93 19.02
C ARG A 149 0.52 1.76 19.22
N LEU A 150 0.23 2.17 20.45
CA LEU A 150 -0.89 3.06 20.76
C LEU A 150 -0.67 4.46 20.18
N ALA A 151 0.51 5.05 20.36
CA ALA A 151 0.84 6.34 19.75
C ALA A 151 0.71 6.28 18.21
N TYR A 152 1.28 5.24 17.60
CA TYR A 152 1.14 4.99 16.17
C TYR A 152 -0.33 4.81 15.74
N ARG A 153 -1.15 4.12 16.53
CA ARG A 153 -2.60 3.93 16.27
C ARG A 153 -3.33 5.25 16.21
N VAL A 154 -3.14 6.11 17.21
CA VAL A 154 -3.83 7.41 17.33
C VAL A 154 -3.50 8.30 16.15
N GLU A 155 -2.23 8.37 15.77
CA GLU A 155 -1.83 9.19 14.63
C GLU A 155 -2.37 8.66 13.30
N ARG A 156 -2.50 7.33 13.18
CA ARG A 156 -3.10 6.72 12.00
C ARG A 156 -4.57 7.08 11.80
N GLN A 157 -5.30 7.41 12.86
CA GLN A 157 -6.71 7.83 12.77
C GLN A 157 -6.89 9.17 12.04
N GLN A 158 -5.82 9.96 11.86
CA GLN A 158 -5.88 11.22 11.12
C GLN A 158 -6.34 11.05 9.66
N VAL A 159 -6.22 9.84 9.09
CA VAL A 159 -6.75 9.52 7.75
C VAL A 159 -8.28 9.66 7.64
N LEU A 160 -9.00 9.62 8.77
CA LEU A 160 -10.44 9.78 8.82
C LEU A 160 -10.89 11.24 8.79
N VAL A 161 -9.97 12.19 8.94
CA VAL A 161 -10.30 13.62 8.87
C VAL A 161 -10.71 13.93 7.42
N PRO A 162 -11.78 14.72 7.17
CA PRO A 162 -12.61 14.66 5.94
C PRO A 162 -11.96 15.05 4.60
N HIS A 163 -10.64 15.13 4.50
CA HIS A 163 -9.92 15.56 3.30
C HIS A 163 -8.93 14.52 2.75
N GLN A 164 -8.83 13.31 3.33
CA GLN A 164 -7.83 12.32 2.91
C GLN A 164 -8.39 11.03 2.29
N ALA A 165 -9.49 10.43 2.81
CA ALA A 165 -10.05 9.21 2.24
C ALA A 165 -11.54 9.00 2.55
N THR A 166 -12.29 8.40 1.62
CA THR A 166 -13.66 7.91 1.91
C THR A 166 -13.59 6.48 2.45
N PHE A 167 -14.09 6.25 3.67
CA PHE A 167 -14.12 4.93 4.31
C PHE A 167 -15.51 4.28 4.16
N ALA A 168 -15.56 3.07 3.60
CA ALA A 168 -16.79 2.27 3.53
C ALA A 168 -16.63 0.97 4.33
N LEU A 169 -17.44 0.82 5.38
CA LEU A 169 -17.47 -0.38 6.22
C LEU A 169 -18.48 -1.39 5.65
N PHE A 170 -18.01 -2.59 5.32
CA PHE A 170 -18.90 -3.71 5.00
C PHE A 170 -18.98 -4.64 6.20
N THR A 171 -20.05 -4.53 6.98
CA THR A 171 -20.41 -5.56 7.96
C THR A 171 -21.11 -6.69 7.20
N THR A 172 -20.58 -7.91 7.24
CA THR A 172 -21.27 -9.09 6.71
C THR A 172 -22.45 -9.42 7.62
N SER A 173 -23.52 -8.62 7.57
CA SER A 173 -24.80 -9.06 8.11
C SER A 173 -25.24 -10.22 7.23
N ARG A 174 -25.20 -11.43 7.78
CA ARG A 174 -25.76 -12.64 7.17
C ARG A 174 -27.29 -12.48 7.13
N ARG A 175 -27.80 -11.61 6.24
CA ARG A 175 -29.23 -11.51 5.98
C ARG A 175 -29.64 -12.78 5.26
N ARG A 176 -30.36 -13.67 5.96
CA ARG A 176 -31.26 -14.61 5.31
C ARG A 176 -32.19 -13.80 4.40
N SER A 177 -32.37 -14.32 3.19
CA SER A 177 -33.11 -13.78 2.07
C SER A 177 -34.31 -12.89 2.41
N SER A 178 -34.31 -11.68 1.86
CA SER A 178 -35.52 -11.07 1.28
C SER A 178 -35.07 -9.99 0.28
N ALA A 179 -35.54 -10.13 -0.96
CA ALA A 179 -35.18 -9.33 -2.11
C ALA A 179 -35.82 -7.93 -2.00
N ALA A 180 -35.06 -6.93 -1.54
CA ALA A 180 -35.40 -5.50 -1.71
C ALA A 180 -34.26 -4.60 -1.18
N CYS A 181 -33.10 -4.56 -1.83
CA CYS A 181 -32.18 -3.42 -1.72
C CYS A 181 -31.07 -3.48 -2.80
N LEU A 182 -31.49 -3.57 -4.06
CA LEU A 182 -30.65 -3.21 -5.20
C LEU A 182 -31.25 -1.92 -5.75
N PHE A 183 -30.56 -0.80 -5.54
CA PHE A 183 -30.52 0.42 -6.37
C PHE A 183 -30.25 1.67 -5.52
N ARG A 184 -28.96 1.99 -5.28
CA ARG A 184 -28.41 3.35 -5.48
C ARG A 184 -26.91 3.36 -5.22
N GLN A 185 -26.13 3.00 -6.24
CA GLN A 185 -24.70 3.32 -6.25
C GLN A 185 -24.15 3.40 -7.68
N MET A 186 -24.68 4.35 -8.45
CA MET A 186 -24.00 4.97 -9.60
C MET A 186 -24.48 6.42 -9.67
N MET A 187 -23.66 7.31 -9.11
CA MET A 187 -23.41 8.72 -9.46
C MET A 187 -22.32 9.19 -8.49
#